data_AF-A0A9P5ZSX3-F1
#
_entry.id   AF-A0A9P5ZSX3-F1
#
_cell.length_a   1.000
_cell.length_b   1.000
_cell.length_c   1.000
_cell.angle_alpha   90.00
_cell.angle_beta   90.00
_cell.angle_gamma   90.00
#
_symmetry.space_group_name_H-M   'P 1'
#
loop_
_entity.id
_entity.type
_entity.pdbx_description
1 polymer ?
#
loop_
_entity_poly.entity_id
_entity_poly.type
_entity_poly.pdbx_seq_one_letter_code
_entity_poly.pdbx_strand_id
1 'polypeptide(L)'
;MCPSLSNMSFWFTDHLDEFRRLRTEFWNTPSVIEELKAYEARNDDYEYKILKGLVPKPLVGRVTNNVGPAWQTSDTFFTDFPEHNYPNRVLSSTEHSHIICNVACHDTRLYSSDIDPSSLDNTAAAGMSYMHLLVIPSSKVYNAISLSNTKLITEMKAHFLYFWNRDDSVNKVNRAIYDAMERRHAGVVRAYQRNDDSTAPQRLALLDAVMEECRISAVDFANTLRMNMSSTDVVFGFHSHPHHSVGHLHMHVLLSDPQFRTYSTLAHDWKTLSFEAVEHALGGDEAEPSIPGGWPA
;
A
#
# COMPACT_ATOMS: atom_id res chain seq x y z
N MET A 1 -22.01 11.90 -5.74
CA MET A 1 -22.12 12.76 -6.95
C MET A 1 -20.95 12.40 -7.87
N CYS A 2 -21.21 11.92 -9.09
CA CYS A 2 -20.16 11.75 -10.09
C CYS A 2 -19.53 13.13 -10.38
N PRO A 3 -18.18 13.27 -10.41
CA PRO A 3 -17.56 14.53 -10.80
C PRO A 3 -17.94 14.87 -12.25
N SER A 4 -18.18 16.15 -12.54
CA SER A 4 -18.30 16.62 -13.92
C SER A 4 -17.01 16.35 -14.70
N LEU A 5 -17.11 16.15 -16.02
CA LEU A 5 -15.96 15.97 -16.91
C LEU A 5 -14.90 17.09 -16.78
N SER A 6 -15.32 18.31 -16.42
CA SER A 6 -14.44 19.46 -16.15
C SER A 6 -13.61 19.30 -14.88
N ASN A 7 -14.11 18.59 -13.87
CA ASN A 7 -13.36 18.31 -12.66
C ASN A 7 -12.32 17.23 -12.94
N MET A 8 -12.65 16.18 -13.68
CA MET A 8 -11.67 15.11 -14.01
C MET A 8 -10.42 15.62 -14.74
N SER A 9 -10.54 16.64 -15.61
CA SER A 9 -9.36 17.18 -16.32
C SER A 9 -8.42 17.97 -15.41
N PHE A 10 -8.93 18.59 -14.36
CA PHE A 10 -8.12 19.38 -13.41
C PHE A 10 -7.26 18.46 -12.54
N TRP A 11 -7.87 17.45 -11.92
CA TRP A 11 -7.17 16.48 -11.07
C TRP A 11 -6.11 15.68 -11.84
N PHE A 12 -6.39 15.31 -13.09
CA PHE A 12 -5.41 14.64 -13.95
C PHE A 12 -4.19 15.52 -14.21
N THR A 13 -4.40 16.79 -14.54
CA THR A 13 -3.31 17.74 -14.86
C THR A 13 -2.43 17.97 -13.64
N ASP A 14 -3.02 18.22 -12.47
CA ASP A 14 -2.28 18.43 -11.22
C ASP A 14 -1.43 17.19 -10.86
N HIS A 15 -2.01 15.99 -10.96
CA HIS A 15 -1.27 14.75 -10.70
C HIS A 15 -0.15 14.51 -11.70
N LEU A 16 -0.36 14.84 -12.98
CA LEU A 16 0.62 14.69 -14.03
C LEU A 16 1.82 15.63 -13.81
N ASP A 17 1.55 16.90 -13.56
CA ASP A 17 2.58 17.91 -13.31
C ASP A 17 3.36 17.59 -12.03
N GLU A 18 2.68 17.18 -10.97
CA GLU A 18 3.32 16.77 -9.72
C GLU A 18 4.20 15.52 -9.91
N PHE A 19 3.71 14.49 -10.62
CA PHE A 19 4.52 13.31 -10.91
C PHE A 19 5.78 13.66 -11.71
N ARG A 20 5.65 14.49 -12.76
CA ARG A 20 6.79 14.96 -13.58
C ARG A 20 7.80 15.76 -12.77
N ARG A 21 7.33 16.64 -11.89
CA ARG A 21 8.18 17.42 -10.97
C ARG A 21 8.97 16.49 -10.06
N LEU A 22 8.29 15.59 -9.34
CA LEU A 22 8.92 14.61 -8.46
C LEU A 22 9.92 13.71 -9.20
N ARG A 23 9.61 13.34 -10.44
CA ARG A 23 10.48 12.49 -11.28
C ARG A 23 11.74 13.22 -11.66
N THR A 24 11.61 14.46 -12.11
CA THR A 24 12.74 15.32 -12.45
C THR A 24 13.65 15.53 -11.25
N GLU A 25 13.09 15.83 -10.07
CA GLU A 25 13.85 16.01 -8.83
C GLU A 25 14.59 14.73 -8.42
N PHE A 26 13.93 13.58 -8.50
CA PHE A 26 14.51 12.29 -8.16
C PHE A 26 15.69 11.94 -9.07
N TRP A 27 15.52 12.03 -10.40
CA TRP A 27 16.58 11.68 -11.35
C TRP A 27 17.73 12.70 -11.38
N ASN A 28 17.49 13.95 -10.98
CA ASN A 28 18.55 14.95 -10.79
C ASN A 28 19.32 14.79 -9.47
N THR A 29 18.92 13.86 -8.59
CA THR A 29 19.63 13.61 -7.33
C THR A 29 20.96 12.90 -7.63
N PRO A 30 22.11 13.47 -7.22
CA PRO A 30 23.41 12.83 -7.42
C PRO A 30 23.43 11.42 -6.83
N SER A 31 24.02 10.48 -7.57
CA SER A 31 24.19 9.08 -7.16
C SER A 31 22.91 8.22 -7.10
N VAL A 32 21.75 8.73 -7.55
CA VAL A 32 20.49 7.96 -7.52
C VAL A 32 20.55 6.71 -8.40
N ILE A 33 21.25 6.79 -9.53
CA ILE A 33 21.40 5.67 -10.47
C ILE A 33 22.17 4.51 -9.82
N GLU A 34 23.23 4.83 -9.08
CA GLU A 34 24.05 3.86 -8.36
C GLU A 34 23.25 3.17 -7.25
N GLU A 35 22.43 3.91 -6.50
CA GLU A 35 21.56 3.29 -5.47
C GLU A 35 20.48 2.41 -6.09
N LEU A 36 19.86 2.83 -7.18
CA LEU A 36 18.86 2.02 -7.89
C LEU A 36 19.47 0.71 -8.38
N LYS A 37 20.65 0.76 -9.01
CA LYS A 37 21.39 -0.44 -9.44
C LYS A 37 21.73 -1.35 -8.28
N ALA A 38 22.19 -0.79 -7.16
CA ALA A 38 22.48 -1.56 -5.96
C ALA A 38 21.21 -2.22 -5.39
N TYR A 39 20.08 -1.51 -5.36
CA TYR A 39 18.80 -2.04 -4.87
C TYR A 39 18.27 -3.17 -5.75
N GLU A 40 18.27 -2.99 -7.08
CA GLU A 40 17.87 -4.02 -8.04
C GLU A 40 18.77 -5.27 -7.95
N ALA A 41 20.08 -5.07 -7.73
CA ALA A 41 21.05 -6.15 -7.56
C ALA A 41 21.04 -6.81 -6.18
N ARG A 42 20.15 -6.39 -5.26
CA ARG A 42 20.10 -6.90 -3.87
C ARG A 42 21.43 -6.75 -3.13
N ASN A 43 22.12 -5.62 -3.31
CA ASN A 43 23.42 -5.40 -2.69
C ASN A 43 23.29 -4.95 -1.22
N ASP A 44 23.38 -5.92 -0.31
CA ASP A 44 23.19 -5.68 1.13
C ASP A 44 24.37 -4.98 1.82
N ASP A 45 25.51 -4.86 1.13
CA ASP A 45 26.70 -4.13 1.58
C ASP A 45 26.67 -2.64 1.15
N TYR A 46 25.69 -2.25 0.32
CA TYR A 46 25.58 -0.88 -0.18
C TYR A 46 25.01 0.06 0.88
N GLU A 47 25.58 1.27 0.98
CA GLU A 47 25.09 2.31 1.87
C GLU A 47 24.02 3.17 1.18
N TYR A 48 22.75 2.79 1.34
CA TYR A 48 21.60 3.54 0.80
C TYR A 48 21.34 4.84 1.59
N LYS A 49 21.40 5.98 0.90
CA LYS A 49 21.20 7.34 1.47
C LYS A 49 20.03 8.08 0.83
N ILE A 50 19.72 7.76 -0.42
CA ILE A 50 18.68 8.42 -1.22
C ILE A 50 17.39 7.61 -1.18
N LEU A 51 17.49 6.29 -1.36
CA LEU A 51 16.34 5.41 -1.31
C LEU A 51 15.77 5.33 0.11
N LYS A 52 14.47 5.56 0.25
CA LYS A 52 13.73 5.57 1.52
C LYS A 52 12.80 4.36 1.61
N GLY A 53 12.30 4.06 2.80
CA GLY A 53 11.31 3.00 3.00
C GLY A 53 11.87 1.57 2.85
N LEU A 54 13.19 1.40 2.97
CA LEU A 54 13.82 0.10 3.24
C LEU A 54 13.47 -0.37 4.66
N VAL A 55 13.69 -1.66 4.94
CA VAL A 55 13.51 -2.20 6.29
C VAL A 55 14.40 -1.44 7.30
N PRO A 56 13.88 -1.06 8.48
CA PRO A 56 14.68 -0.38 9.48
C PRO A 56 15.88 -1.22 9.93
N LYS A 57 17.05 -0.58 10.14
CA LYS A 57 18.29 -1.22 10.60
C LYS A 57 18.09 -2.22 11.78
N PRO A 58 17.26 -1.94 12.80
CA PRO A 58 17.05 -2.90 13.89
C PRO A 58 16.41 -4.24 13.47
N LEU A 59 15.75 -4.30 12.31
CA LEU A 59 15.13 -5.51 11.77
C LEU A 59 16.05 -6.33 10.86
N VAL A 60 17.15 -5.75 10.37
CA VAL A 60 18.13 -6.46 9.54
C VAL A 60 18.73 -7.63 10.34
N GLY A 61 18.80 -8.80 9.71
CA GLY A 61 19.22 -10.06 10.33
C GLY A 61 18.15 -10.73 11.19
N ARG A 62 16.95 -10.16 11.34
CA ARG A 62 15.84 -10.74 12.12
C ARG A 62 14.80 -11.41 11.23
N VAL A 63 14.16 -12.44 11.80
CA VAL A 63 12.94 -13.06 11.27
C VAL A 63 11.76 -12.51 12.08
N THR A 64 10.97 -11.61 11.51
CA THR A 64 9.95 -10.86 12.27
C THR A 64 8.69 -11.64 12.63
N ASN A 65 8.42 -12.77 11.97
CA ASN A 65 7.21 -13.57 12.17
C ASN A 65 7.49 -15.07 12.45
N ASN A 66 8.72 -15.42 12.83
CA ASN A 66 9.20 -16.82 12.92
C ASN A 66 9.04 -17.63 11.62
N VAL A 67 8.80 -16.95 10.49
CA VAL A 67 8.66 -17.53 9.16
C VAL A 67 9.34 -16.61 8.16
N GLY A 68 9.93 -17.20 7.12
CA GLY A 68 10.65 -16.50 6.07
C GLY A 68 12.14 -16.30 6.35
N PRO A 69 12.89 -15.80 5.37
CA PRO A 69 14.30 -15.48 5.55
C PRO A 69 14.48 -14.29 6.51
N ALA A 70 15.70 -14.11 7.02
CA ALA A 70 16.06 -12.92 7.76
C ALA A 70 16.11 -11.71 6.82
N TRP A 71 15.60 -10.56 7.27
CA TRP A 71 15.65 -9.33 6.49
C TRP A 71 17.08 -8.89 6.19
N GLN A 72 17.32 -8.40 4.98
CA GLN A 72 18.59 -7.83 4.55
C GLN A 72 18.54 -6.31 4.42
N THR A 73 19.71 -5.67 4.29
CA THR A 73 19.82 -4.21 4.22
C THR A 73 19.09 -3.62 3.02
N SER A 74 19.12 -4.32 1.88
CA SER A 74 18.46 -3.85 0.66
C SER A 74 16.96 -4.13 0.65
N ASP A 75 16.41 -4.82 1.66
CA ASP A 75 15.01 -5.25 1.64
C ASP A 75 14.02 -4.15 1.99
N THR A 76 12.79 -4.39 1.58
CA THR A 76 11.61 -3.64 1.97
C THR A 76 10.59 -4.61 2.55
N PHE A 77 9.56 -4.11 3.23
CA PHE A 77 8.47 -4.97 3.72
C PHE A 77 7.68 -5.70 2.61
N PHE A 78 7.93 -5.37 1.33
CA PHE A 78 7.32 -6.02 0.17
C PHE A 78 8.32 -6.88 -0.64
N THR A 79 9.60 -6.88 -0.28
CA THR A 79 10.57 -7.79 -0.90
C THR A 79 10.22 -9.22 -0.52
N ASP A 80 10.14 -10.12 -1.52
CA ASP A 80 9.84 -11.54 -1.33
C ASP A 80 8.62 -11.74 -0.40
N PHE A 81 7.57 -10.95 -0.65
CA PHE A 81 6.41 -10.86 0.23
C PHE A 81 5.79 -12.23 0.58
N PRO A 82 5.59 -13.16 -0.38
CA PRO A 82 5.07 -14.50 -0.07
C PRO A 82 5.91 -15.26 0.96
N GLU A 83 7.23 -15.15 0.90
CA GLU A 83 8.18 -15.85 1.76
C GLU A 83 8.15 -15.34 3.21
N HIS A 84 7.92 -14.03 3.39
CA HIS A 84 7.90 -13.38 4.71
C HIS A 84 6.52 -13.39 5.40
N ASN A 85 5.45 -13.78 4.71
CA ASN A 85 4.08 -13.63 5.20
C ASN A 85 3.35 -14.98 5.28
N TYR A 86 3.41 -15.62 6.45
CA TYR A 86 2.66 -16.84 6.77
C TYR A 86 1.57 -16.62 7.85
N PRO A 87 0.37 -17.24 7.73
CA PRO A 87 -0.13 -17.92 6.53
C PRO A 87 -0.21 -16.96 5.33
N ASN A 88 -0.08 -17.50 4.11
CA ASN A 88 0.03 -16.71 2.87
C ASN A 88 -1.04 -15.60 2.82
N ARG A 89 -0.58 -14.35 2.70
CA ARG A 89 -1.42 -13.14 2.69
C ARG A 89 -1.69 -12.59 1.28
N VAL A 90 -1.30 -13.34 0.25
CA VAL A 90 -1.49 -13.00 -1.15
C VAL A 90 -2.88 -13.47 -1.62
N LEU A 91 -3.64 -12.56 -2.21
CA LEU A 91 -4.98 -12.82 -2.74
C LEU A 91 -4.93 -13.45 -4.14
N SER A 92 -3.95 -13.01 -4.94
CA SER A 92 -3.68 -13.48 -6.29
C SER A 92 -2.22 -13.22 -6.66
N SER A 93 -1.64 -14.08 -7.47
CA SER A 93 -0.27 -13.95 -7.99
C SER A 93 -0.24 -14.20 -9.49
N THR A 94 0.59 -13.45 -10.19
CA THR A 94 1.15 -13.81 -11.49
C THR A 94 2.64 -14.09 -11.32
N GLU A 95 3.36 -14.29 -12.43
CA GLU A 95 4.82 -14.29 -12.44
C GLU A 95 5.41 -12.91 -12.11
N HIS A 96 4.67 -11.83 -12.37
CA HIS A 96 5.19 -10.47 -12.31
C HIS A 96 4.70 -9.67 -11.11
N SER A 97 3.54 -10.00 -10.55
CA SER A 97 2.96 -9.23 -9.46
C SER A 97 2.08 -10.05 -8.50
N HIS A 98 1.87 -9.49 -7.31
CA HIS A 98 1.03 -10.02 -6.25
C HIS A 98 -0.02 -8.99 -5.84
N ILE A 99 -1.25 -9.45 -5.62
CA ILE A 99 -2.32 -8.65 -5.01
C ILE A 99 -2.38 -9.00 -3.54
N ILE A 100 -2.21 -8.00 -2.68
CA ILE A 100 -2.18 -8.17 -1.23
C ILE A 100 -3.17 -7.22 -0.56
N CYS A 101 -3.67 -7.63 0.60
CA CYS A 101 -4.49 -6.79 1.45
C CYS A 101 -3.60 -5.95 2.38
N ASN A 102 -3.82 -4.63 2.43
CA ASN A 102 -3.14 -3.78 3.40
C ASN A 102 -3.57 -4.16 4.83
N VAL A 103 -2.61 -4.38 5.73
CA VAL A 103 -2.90 -4.70 7.15
C VAL A 103 -3.64 -3.60 7.89
N ALA A 104 -3.59 -2.36 7.38
CA ALA A 104 -4.23 -1.20 7.98
C ALA A 104 -5.61 -0.88 7.37
N CYS A 105 -6.17 -1.73 6.50
CA CYS A 105 -7.49 -1.50 5.90
C CYS A 105 -8.62 -1.55 6.95
N HIS A 106 -9.64 -0.70 6.77
CA HIS A 106 -10.85 -0.66 7.61
C HIS A 106 -10.58 -0.61 9.13
N ASP A 107 -9.55 0.12 9.53
CA ASP A 107 -9.20 0.27 10.94
C ASP A 107 -9.82 1.55 11.52
N THR A 108 -11.06 1.48 11.98
CA THR A 108 -11.77 2.67 12.48
C THR A 108 -11.35 3.09 13.90
N ARG A 109 -10.39 2.40 14.54
CA ARG A 109 -9.85 2.80 15.87
C ARG A 109 -9.14 4.15 15.86
N LEU A 110 -8.77 4.64 14.69
CA LEU A 110 -8.08 5.90 14.43
C LEU A 110 -8.87 7.14 14.83
N TYR A 111 -10.14 6.96 15.20
CA TYR A 111 -11.03 8.03 15.64
C TYR A 111 -11.19 8.11 17.16
N SER A 112 -10.49 7.26 17.93
CA SER A 112 -10.46 7.34 19.39
C SER A 112 -9.04 7.60 19.88
N SER A 113 -8.78 8.85 20.27
CA SER A 113 -7.51 9.30 20.88
C SER A 113 -7.11 8.51 22.13
N ASP A 114 -8.07 7.80 22.74
CA ASP A 114 -7.90 7.11 24.00
C ASP A 114 -7.30 5.70 23.84
N ILE A 115 -7.18 5.20 22.61
CA ILE A 115 -6.74 3.83 22.27
C ILE A 115 -5.22 3.76 21.99
N ASP A 116 -4.59 4.85 21.53
CA ASP A 116 -3.12 4.99 21.49
C ASP A 116 -2.61 6.13 22.41
N PRO A 117 -2.62 5.94 23.73
CA PRO A 117 -2.14 6.94 24.68
C PRO A 117 -0.62 7.16 24.62
N SER A 118 0.13 6.31 23.90
CA SER A 118 1.58 6.40 23.77
C SER A 118 2.02 7.30 22.63
N SER A 119 1.17 7.53 21.62
CA SER A 119 1.53 8.09 20.31
C SER A 119 2.73 7.40 19.63
N LEU A 120 3.12 6.21 20.12
CA LEU A 120 4.24 5.43 19.57
C LEU A 120 3.75 4.44 18.52
N ASP A 121 2.46 4.08 18.52
CA ASP A 121 1.86 3.40 17.39
C ASP A 121 1.58 4.42 16.28
N ASN A 122 2.64 4.90 15.63
CA ASN A 122 2.55 5.76 14.44
C ASN A 122 1.83 5.06 13.27
N THR A 123 1.37 3.81 13.41
CA THR A 123 0.38 3.23 12.49
C THR A 123 -1.03 3.82 12.69
N ALA A 124 -1.20 4.73 13.67
CA ALA A 124 -2.40 5.50 13.98
C ALA A 124 -2.74 6.65 13.00
N ALA A 125 -2.10 6.74 11.82
CA ALA A 125 -2.38 7.80 10.83
C ALA A 125 -2.96 7.32 9.49
N ALA A 126 -3.14 6.02 9.30
CA ALA A 126 -3.62 5.44 8.05
C ALA A 126 -5.05 4.94 8.19
N GLY A 127 -6.00 5.85 8.37
CA GLY A 127 -7.41 5.52 8.23
C GLY A 127 -7.63 5.22 6.79
N MET A 128 -7.67 3.93 6.51
CA MET A 128 -7.79 3.44 5.16
C MET A 128 -9.24 3.12 4.91
N SER A 129 -9.67 3.38 3.67
CA SER A 129 -10.97 2.94 3.15
C SER A 129 -11.24 1.47 3.46
N TYR A 130 -12.52 1.10 3.45
CA TYR A 130 -12.97 -0.27 3.68
C TYR A 130 -12.13 -1.28 2.90
N MET A 131 -12.02 -1.07 1.58
CA MET A 131 -11.08 -1.78 0.73
C MET A 131 -9.83 -0.93 0.52
N HIS A 132 -8.69 -1.47 0.93
CA HIS A 132 -7.38 -0.97 0.56
C HIS A 132 -6.47 -2.14 0.22
N LEU A 133 -6.33 -2.37 -1.08
CA LEU A 133 -5.46 -3.41 -1.61
C LEU A 133 -4.22 -2.78 -2.23
N LEU A 134 -3.17 -3.58 -2.35
CA LEU A 134 -1.95 -3.21 -3.03
C LEU A 134 -1.67 -4.25 -4.10
N VAL A 135 -1.27 -3.80 -5.28
CA VAL A 135 -0.58 -4.65 -6.25
C VAL A 135 0.90 -4.32 -6.15
N ILE A 136 1.74 -5.33 -5.95
CA ILE A 136 3.20 -5.19 -5.82
C ILE A 136 3.87 -6.07 -6.87
N PRO A 137 4.97 -5.65 -7.51
CA PRO A 137 5.71 -6.51 -8.40
C PRO A 137 6.46 -7.58 -7.61
N SER A 138 6.74 -8.72 -8.24
CA SER A 138 7.61 -9.76 -7.68
C SER A 138 9.09 -9.35 -7.71
N SER A 139 9.45 -8.43 -8.61
CA SER A 139 10.79 -7.87 -8.76
C SER A 139 11.06 -6.67 -7.83
N LYS A 140 12.32 -6.47 -7.42
CA LYS A 140 12.74 -5.28 -6.66
C LYS A 140 12.74 -4.02 -7.53
N VAL A 141 11.58 -3.37 -7.61
CA VAL A 141 11.43 -2.04 -8.20
C VAL A 141 11.17 -1.06 -7.09
N TYR A 142 11.93 0.04 -7.04
CA TYR A 142 11.91 0.95 -5.90
C TYR A 142 10.60 1.73 -5.79
N ASN A 143 10.19 2.42 -6.84
CA ASN A 143 9.00 3.28 -6.81
C ASN A 143 8.52 3.58 -8.24
N ALA A 144 7.28 4.07 -8.42
CA ALA A 144 6.79 4.46 -9.75
C ALA A 144 7.69 5.51 -10.41
N ILE A 145 8.30 6.38 -9.60
CA ILE A 145 9.22 7.42 -10.07
C ILE A 145 10.46 6.87 -10.80
N SER A 146 10.88 5.64 -10.49
CA SER A 146 12.10 5.03 -11.05
C SER A 146 11.83 4.19 -12.29
N LEU A 147 10.57 4.06 -12.73
CA LEU A 147 10.21 3.28 -13.92
C LEU A 147 10.68 3.98 -15.20
N SER A 148 11.09 3.20 -16.19
CA SER A 148 11.46 3.71 -17.53
C SER A 148 10.32 3.66 -18.55
N ASN A 149 9.28 2.87 -18.28
CA ASN A 149 8.14 2.68 -19.17
C ASN A 149 6.90 2.22 -18.38
N THR A 150 5.78 2.05 -19.08
CA THR A 150 4.49 1.69 -18.50
C THR A 150 4.27 0.19 -18.32
N LYS A 151 5.08 -0.69 -18.92
CA LYS A 151 4.79 -2.13 -19.05
C LYS A 151 4.39 -2.77 -17.71
N LEU A 152 5.18 -2.54 -16.66
CA LEU A 152 4.97 -3.15 -15.37
C LEU A 152 3.69 -2.65 -14.68
N ILE A 153 3.43 -1.33 -14.70
CA ILE A 153 2.23 -0.79 -14.04
C ILE A 153 0.95 -1.18 -14.81
N THR A 154 1.02 -1.25 -16.14
CA THR A 154 -0.08 -1.73 -16.96
C THR A 154 -0.35 -3.22 -16.70
N GLU A 155 0.69 -4.05 -16.52
CA GLU A 155 0.55 -5.45 -16.07
C GLU A 155 -0.13 -5.52 -14.70
N MET A 156 0.33 -4.73 -13.73
CA MET A 156 -0.24 -4.72 -12.37
C MET A 156 -1.74 -4.34 -12.38
N LYS A 157 -2.13 -3.35 -13.18
CA LYS A 157 -3.55 -2.97 -13.39
C LYS A 157 -4.33 -4.09 -14.07
N ALA A 158 -3.78 -4.70 -15.11
CA ALA A 158 -4.42 -5.81 -15.81
C ALA A 158 -4.61 -7.04 -14.90
N HIS A 159 -3.60 -7.40 -14.10
CA HIS A 159 -3.67 -8.47 -13.12
C HIS A 159 -4.78 -8.19 -12.10
N PHE A 160 -4.85 -6.98 -11.54
CA PHE A 160 -5.94 -6.63 -10.62
C PHE A 160 -7.31 -6.75 -11.28
N LEU A 161 -7.50 -6.18 -12.47
CA LEU A 161 -8.80 -6.23 -13.15
C LEU A 161 -9.21 -7.67 -13.47
N TYR A 162 -8.26 -8.51 -13.90
CA TYR A 162 -8.51 -9.93 -14.11
C TYR A 162 -8.92 -10.63 -12.81
N PHE A 163 -8.21 -10.37 -11.71
CA PHE A 163 -8.56 -10.90 -10.39
C PHE A 163 -9.94 -10.42 -9.94
N TRP A 164 -10.21 -9.13 -10.06
CA TRP A 164 -11.44 -8.50 -9.61
C TRP A 164 -12.65 -9.08 -10.31
N ASN A 165 -12.56 -9.37 -11.61
CA ASN A 165 -13.66 -9.94 -12.40
C ASN A 165 -13.96 -11.43 -12.13
N ARG A 166 -13.27 -12.09 -11.19
CA ARG A 166 -13.57 -13.47 -10.80
C ARG A 166 -14.70 -13.54 -9.79
N ASP A 167 -15.54 -14.58 -9.87
CA ASP A 167 -16.66 -14.80 -8.95
C ASP A 167 -16.26 -14.90 -7.46
N ASP A 168 -15.03 -15.32 -7.18
CA ASP A 168 -14.52 -15.52 -5.82
C ASP A 168 -13.79 -14.29 -5.23
N SER A 169 -13.55 -13.25 -6.03
CA SER A 169 -12.67 -12.13 -5.69
C SER A 169 -13.17 -11.32 -4.49
N VAL A 170 -14.44 -10.90 -4.50
CA VAL A 170 -15.05 -10.10 -3.43
C VAL A 170 -15.04 -10.84 -2.10
N ASN A 171 -15.35 -12.14 -2.11
CA ASN A 171 -15.33 -12.93 -0.88
C ASN A 171 -13.91 -13.11 -0.34
N LYS A 172 -12.90 -13.25 -1.21
CA LYS A 172 -11.49 -13.28 -0.80
C LYS A 172 -11.05 -11.94 -0.19
N VAL A 173 -11.41 -10.82 -0.82
CA VAL A 173 -11.09 -9.48 -0.35
C VAL A 173 -11.75 -9.21 1.01
N ASN A 174 -13.05 -9.46 1.14
CA ASN A 174 -13.79 -9.27 2.39
C ASN A 174 -13.21 -10.11 3.53
N ARG A 175 -12.83 -11.37 3.25
CA ARG A 175 -12.17 -12.22 4.25
C ARG A 175 -10.82 -11.65 4.68
N ALA A 176 -10.01 -11.18 3.74
CA ALA A 176 -8.70 -10.62 4.05
C ALA A 176 -8.77 -9.33 4.86
N ILE A 177 -9.75 -8.46 4.57
CA ILE A 177 -10.03 -7.24 5.35
C ILE A 177 -10.42 -7.61 6.79
N TYR A 178 -11.35 -8.57 6.94
CA TYR A 178 -11.76 -9.06 8.25
C TYR A 178 -10.58 -9.64 9.04
N ASP A 179 -9.76 -10.48 8.41
CA ASP A 179 -8.57 -11.06 9.03
C ASP A 179 -7.52 -10.01 9.40
N ALA A 180 -7.40 -8.92 8.65
CA ALA A 180 -6.50 -7.81 8.99
C ALA A 180 -6.99 -7.07 10.25
N MET A 181 -8.28 -6.75 10.29
CA MET A 181 -8.95 -6.12 11.42
C MET A 181 -8.80 -6.95 12.71
N GLU A 182 -9.15 -8.24 12.70
CA GLU A 182 -9.05 -9.11 13.88
C GLU A 182 -7.60 -9.33 14.34
N ARG A 183 -6.65 -9.46 13.41
CA ARG A 183 -5.22 -9.58 13.77
C ARG A 183 -4.73 -8.36 14.53
N ARG A 184 -5.14 -7.17 14.11
CA ARG A 184 -4.71 -5.93 14.76
C ARG A 184 -5.43 -5.71 16.10
N HIS A 185 -6.69 -6.12 16.24
CA HIS A 185 -7.36 -6.19 17.56
C HIS A 185 -6.58 -7.09 18.52
N ALA A 186 -6.27 -8.32 18.11
CA ALA A 186 -5.51 -9.26 18.93
C ALA A 186 -4.10 -8.74 19.29
N GLY A 187 -3.47 -7.98 18.39
CA GLY A 187 -2.20 -7.30 18.64
C GLY A 187 -2.30 -6.29 19.80
N VAL A 188 -3.32 -5.44 19.79
CA VAL A 188 -3.55 -4.42 20.83
C VAL A 188 -3.95 -5.06 22.16
N VAL A 189 -4.82 -6.07 22.15
CA VAL A 189 -5.18 -6.82 23.37
C VAL A 189 -3.93 -7.37 24.06
N ARG A 190 -3.02 -8.00 23.29
CA ARG A 190 -1.74 -8.50 23.83
C ARG A 190 -0.86 -7.38 24.38
N ALA A 191 -0.84 -6.20 23.74
CA ALA A 191 -0.06 -5.06 24.21
C ALA A 191 -0.60 -4.53 25.54
N TYR A 192 -1.91 -4.34 25.67
CA TYR A 192 -2.54 -3.92 26.93
C TYR A 192 -2.31 -4.91 28.07
N GLN A 193 -2.42 -6.21 27.79
CA GLN A 193 -2.19 -7.25 28.79
C GLN A 193 -0.74 -7.33 29.29
N ARG A 194 0.25 -6.93 28.48
CA ARG A 194 1.67 -6.96 28.88
C ARG A 194 2.09 -5.79 29.77
N ASN A 195 1.35 -4.68 29.75
CA ASN A 195 1.76 -3.43 30.39
C ASN A 195 1.36 -3.31 31.87
N ASP A 196 0.76 -4.34 32.48
CA ASP A 196 0.34 -4.42 33.91
C ASP A 196 -0.16 -3.08 34.49
N ASP A 197 -1.05 -2.43 33.74
CA ASP A 197 -1.60 -1.12 34.06
C ASP A 197 -2.99 -1.31 34.69
N SER A 198 -3.22 -0.64 35.82
CA SER A 198 -4.52 -0.58 36.51
C SER A 198 -5.69 -0.13 35.62
N THR A 199 -5.41 0.52 34.48
CA THR A 199 -6.40 0.98 33.50
C THR A 199 -6.68 -0.02 32.37
N ALA A 200 -5.97 -1.15 32.31
CA ALA A 200 -6.11 -2.14 31.25
C ALA A 200 -7.55 -2.69 31.09
N PRO A 201 -8.31 -2.99 32.16
CA PRO A 201 -9.69 -3.47 32.03
C PRO A 201 -10.61 -2.46 31.31
N GLN A 202 -10.50 -1.17 31.65
CA GLN A 202 -11.31 -0.12 31.03
C GLN A 202 -10.92 0.09 29.56
N ARG A 203 -9.61 0.07 29.25
CA ARG A 203 -9.12 0.19 27.86
C ARG A 203 -9.54 -1.00 27.00
N LEU A 204 -9.54 -2.21 27.55
CA LEU A 204 -10.03 -3.41 26.85
C LEU A 204 -11.53 -3.32 26.58
N ALA A 205 -12.33 -2.89 27.55
CA ALA A 205 -13.78 -2.72 27.35
C ALA A 205 -14.09 -1.67 26.27
N LEU A 206 -13.36 -0.55 26.25
CA LEU A 206 -13.48 0.46 25.19
C LEU A 206 -13.07 -0.09 23.82
N LEU A 207 -11.94 -0.80 23.76
CA LEU A 207 -11.46 -1.43 22.54
C LEU A 207 -12.48 -2.42 21.97
N ASP A 208 -13.07 -3.26 22.82
CA ASP A 208 -14.07 -4.24 22.39
C ASP A 208 -15.34 -3.57 21.87
N ALA A 209 -15.79 -2.48 22.51
CA ALA A 209 -16.93 -1.69 22.02
C ALA A 209 -16.67 -1.09 20.63
N VAL A 210 -15.50 -0.45 20.43
CA VAL A 210 -15.11 0.11 19.13
C VAL A 210 -15.01 -0.99 18.07
N MET A 211 -14.41 -2.14 18.41
CA MET A 211 -14.27 -3.26 17.48
C MET A 211 -15.61 -3.90 17.10
N GLU A 212 -16.61 -3.86 17.96
CA GLU A 212 -17.95 -4.32 17.60
C GLU A 212 -18.56 -3.44 16.50
N GLU A 213 -18.43 -2.11 16.61
CA GLU A 213 -18.85 -1.18 15.55
C GLU A 213 -18.05 -1.39 14.24
N CYS A 214 -16.74 -1.65 14.34
CA CYS A 214 -15.91 -2.03 13.18
C CYS A 214 -16.48 -3.27 12.46
N ARG A 215 -16.86 -4.30 13.22
CA ARG A 215 -17.37 -5.56 12.68
C ARG A 215 -18.72 -5.37 11.99
N ILE A 216 -19.63 -4.64 12.63
CA ILE A 216 -20.96 -4.33 12.06
C ILE A 216 -20.78 -3.59 10.72
N SER A 217 -20.00 -2.50 10.72
CA SER A 217 -19.74 -1.74 9.49
C SER A 217 -19.04 -2.57 8.41
N ALA A 218 -18.11 -3.46 8.80
CA ALA A 218 -17.43 -4.34 7.85
C ALA A 218 -18.39 -5.33 7.17
N VAL A 219 -19.40 -5.83 7.91
CA VAL A 219 -20.44 -6.71 7.37
C VAL A 219 -21.36 -5.93 6.41
N ASP A 220 -21.76 -4.71 6.78
CA ASP A 220 -22.60 -3.86 5.95
C ASP A 220 -21.91 -3.50 4.63
N PHE A 221 -20.63 -3.09 4.69
CA PHE A 221 -19.83 -2.84 3.50
C PHE A 221 -19.61 -4.11 2.67
N ALA A 222 -19.33 -5.25 3.30
CA ALA A 222 -19.18 -6.53 2.59
C ALA A 222 -20.45 -6.88 1.80
N ASN A 223 -21.62 -6.72 2.41
CA ASN A 223 -22.91 -6.98 1.78
C ASN A 223 -23.19 -6.00 0.65
N THR A 224 -22.93 -4.72 0.87
CA THR A 224 -23.10 -3.66 -0.13
C THR A 224 -22.21 -3.91 -1.35
N LEU A 225 -20.94 -4.26 -1.13
CA LEU A 225 -19.98 -4.56 -2.19
C LEU A 225 -20.40 -5.79 -3.00
N ARG A 226 -20.94 -6.84 -2.35
CA ARG A 226 -21.47 -8.02 -3.07
C ARG A 226 -22.66 -7.68 -3.96
N MET A 227 -23.58 -6.84 -3.48
CA MET A 227 -24.78 -6.47 -4.22
C MET A 227 -24.49 -5.52 -5.39
N ASN A 228 -23.49 -4.65 -5.23
CA ASN A 228 -23.22 -3.55 -6.15
C ASN A 228 -21.86 -3.66 -6.85
N MET A 229 -21.27 -4.85 -6.90
CA MET A 229 -19.92 -5.05 -7.44
C MET A 229 -19.77 -4.52 -8.87
N SER A 230 -20.75 -4.79 -9.73
CA SER A 230 -20.73 -4.37 -11.14
C SER A 230 -20.88 -2.86 -11.34
N SER A 231 -21.31 -2.13 -10.31
CA SER A 231 -21.51 -0.67 -10.33
C SER A 231 -20.53 0.07 -9.43
N THR A 232 -19.57 -0.63 -8.82
CA THR A 232 -18.59 -0.01 -7.93
C THR A 232 -17.29 0.18 -8.67
N ASP A 233 -16.93 1.43 -8.95
CA ASP A 233 -15.67 1.72 -9.62
C ASP A 233 -14.48 1.54 -8.65
N VAL A 234 -13.36 1.11 -9.21
CA VAL A 234 -12.08 1.03 -8.52
C VAL A 234 -11.16 2.13 -8.99
N VAL A 235 -10.41 2.72 -8.07
CA VAL A 235 -9.39 3.74 -8.35
C VAL A 235 -8.01 3.17 -8.10
N PHE A 236 -7.09 3.52 -8.99
CA PHE A 236 -5.69 3.10 -8.95
C PHE A 236 -4.80 4.31 -8.73
N GLY A 237 -3.80 4.16 -7.86
CA GLY A 237 -2.85 5.24 -7.62
C GLY A 237 -1.54 4.79 -7.00
N PHE A 238 -0.58 5.71 -6.97
CA PHE A 238 0.76 5.49 -6.47
C PHE A 238 1.14 6.57 -5.46
N HIS A 239 1.92 6.18 -4.45
CA HIS A 239 2.69 7.14 -3.69
C HIS A 239 4.10 7.22 -4.27
N SER A 240 4.48 8.40 -4.75
CA SER A 240 5.80 8.61 -5.33
C SER A 240 6.82 9.03 -4.28
N HIS A 241 8.12 8.76 -4.52
CA HIS A 241 9.19 9.40 -3.76
C HIS A 241 9.05 10.94 -3.79
N PRO A 242 9.26 11.66 -2.68
CA PRO A 242 9.71 11.20 -1.36
C PRO A 242 8.56 10.85 -0.39
N HIS A 243 7.31 10.82 -0.84
CA HIS A 243 6.10 10.73 -0.01
C HIS A 243 5.59 9.29 0.24
N HIS A 244 6.27 8.26 -0.30
CA HIS A 244 5.95 6.86 -0.03
C HIS A 244 6.36 6.41 1.38
N SER A 245 5.67 5.40 1.90
CA SER A 245 6.02 4.75 3.17
C SER A 245 6.97 3.56 3.00
N VAL A 246 6.85 2.83 1.88
CA VAL A 246 7.67 1.65 1.57
C VAL A 246 8.39 1.88 0.25
N GLY A 247 9.70 1.63 0.24
CA GLY A 247 10.62 1.82 -0.89
C GLY A 247 10.53 0.71 -1.94
N HIS A 248 9.31 0.26 -2.22
CA HIS A 248 9.03 -0.78 -3.20
C HIS A 248 7.83 -0.33 -4.02
N LEU A 249 7.82 -0.53 -5.33
CA LEU A 249 6.70 -0.15 -6.18
C LEU A 249 5.43 -0.84 -5.67
N HIS A 250 4.37 -0.07 -5.43
CA HIS A 250 3.07 -0.62 -5.08
C HIS A 250 1.97 0.28 -5.60
N MET A 251 1.01 -0.32 -6.30
CA MET A 251 -0.19 0.36 -6.78
C MET A 251 -1.30 0.16 -5.75
N HIS A 252 -1.81 1.27 -5.23
CA HIS A 252 -2.97 1.30 -4.36
C HIS A 252 -4.22 1.02 -5.18
N VAL A 253 -5.09 0.16 -4.66
CA VAL A 253 -6.41 -0.12 -5.25
C VAL A 253 -7.49 0.10 -4.20
N LEU A 254 -8.36 1.07 -4.47
CA LEU A 254 -9.40 1.55 -3.55
C LEU A 254 -10.75 1.56 -4.27
N LEU A 255 -11.85 1.56 -3.51
CA LEU A 255 -13.19 1.77 -4.08
C LEU A 255 -13.45 3.28 -4.21
N SER A 256 -14.00 3.72 -5.34
CA SER A 256 -14.25 5.14 -5.61
C SER A 256 -15.41 5.70 -4.76
N ASP A 257 -16.38 4.84 -4.44
CA ASP A 257 -17.63 5.25 -3.82
C ASP A 257 -17.37 5.83 -2.41
N PRO A 258 -17.82 7.07 -2.14
CA PRO A 258 -17.66 7.73 -0.86
C PRO A 258 -18.06 6.88 0.35
N GLN A 259 -19.06 6.00 0.22
CA GLN A 259 -19.49 5.16 1.35
C GLN A 259 -18.36 4.27 1.87
N PHE A 260 -17.58 3.64 0.98
CA PHE A 260 -16.44 2.80 1.35
C PHE A 260 -15.22 3.61 1.77
N ARG A 261 -15.26 4.92 1.54
CA ARG A 261 -14.20 5.89 1.80
C ARG A 261 -14.47 6.72 3.06
N THR A 262 -15.58 6.47 3.77
CA THR A 262 -16.00 7.20 4.98
C THR A 262 -14.89 7.32 6.03
N TYR A 263 -14.02 6.31 6.12
CA TYR A 263 -12.89 6.26 7.05
C TYR A 263 -11.51 6.46 6.39
N SER A 264 -11.48 6.90 5.14
CA SER A 264 -10.24 7.25 4.44
C SER A 264 -9.70 8.58 4.99
N THR A 265 -8.41 8.66 5.31
CA THR A 265 -7.79 9.91 5.73
C THR A 265 -7.39 10.75 4.52
N LEU A 266 -7.69 12.04 4.59
CA LEU A 266 -7.16 13.03 3.64
C LEU A 266 -5.63 12.95 3.56
N ALA A 267 -4.96 12.57 4.66
CA ALA A 267 -3.52 12.35 4.79
C ALA A 267 -2.96 11.24 3.86
N HIS A 268 -3.79 10.28 3.44
CA HIS A 268 -3.40 9.28 2.46
C HIS A 268 -3.70 9.75 1.03
N ASP A 269 -4.84 10.41 0.84
CA ASP A 269 -5.30 10.80 -0.48
C ASP A 269 -4.47 11.93 -1.11
N TRP A 270 -3.98 12.90 -0.33
CA TRP A 270 -3.22 14.05 -0.88
C TRP A 270 -1.91 13.66 -1.57
N LYS A 271 -1.31 12.53 -1.19
CA LYS A 271 -0.06 12.01 -1.77
C LYS A 271 -0.27 10.96 -2.86
N THR A 272 -1.52 10.61 -3.15
CA THR A 272 -1.86 9.59 -4.15
C THR A 272 -1.93 10.24 -5.52
N LEU A 273 -1.01 9.84 -6.41
CA LEU A 273 -1.03 10.21 -7.82
C LEU A 273 -1.80 9.15 -8.60
N SER A 274 -2.70 9.56 -9.47
CA SER A 274 -3.56 8.63 -10.23
C SER A 274 -2.74 7.79 -11.20
N PHE A 275 -3.17 6.54 -11.40
CA PHE A 275 -2.54 5.64 -12.37
C PHE A 275 -2.45 6.29 -13.75
N GLU A 276 -3.50 6.95 -14.21
CA GLU A 276 -3.58 7.55 -15.55
C GLU A 276 -2.52 8.65 -15.73
N ALA A 277 -2.26 9.46 -14.69
CA ALA A 277 -1.24 10.50 -14.74
C ALA A 277 0.18 9.89 -14.80
N VAL A 278 0.43 8.86 -13.99
CA VAL A 278 1.71 8.13 -13.98
C VAL A 278 1.94 7.41 -15.31
N GLU A 279 0.92 6.72 -15.83
CA GLU A 279 0.98 6.02 -17.13
C GLU A 279 1.24 7.00 -18.27
N HIS A 280 0.54 8.14 -18.30
CA HIS A 280 0.75 9.17 -19.31
C HIS A 280 2.17 9.75 -19.25
N ALA A 281 2.69 10.05 -18.05
CA ALA A 281 4.03 10.57 -17.89
C ALA A 281 5.12 9.58 -18.36
N LEU A 282 4.90 8.29 -18.15
CA LEU A 282 5.83 7.23 -18.56
C LEU A 282 5.66 6.80 -20.03
N GLY A 283 4.52 7.10 -20.65
CA GLY A 283 4.17 6.73 -22.02
C GLY A 283 4.38 7.83 -23.07
N GLY A 284 4.76 9.04 -22.66
CA GLY A 284 4.93 10.19 -23.55
C GLY A 284 6.27 10.23 -24.29
N ASP A 285 6.19 10.35 -25.61
CA ASP A 285 7.28 10.65 -26.53
C ASP A 285 8.03 11.95 -26.16
N GLU A 286 9.22 11.82 -25.58
CA GLU A 286 10.38 12.69 -25.81
C GLU A 286 11.61 11.95 -25.25
N ALA A 287 12.71 11.97 -26.00
CA ALA A 287 13.90 11.19 -25.71
C ALA A 287 14.45 11.44 -24.28
N GLU A 288 14.06 10.61 -23.32
CA GLU A 288 14.69 10.54 -22.01
C GLU A 288 16.11 9.93 -22.15
N PRO A 289 17.09 10.37 -21.35
CA PRO A 289 18.45 9.84 -21.39
C PRO A 289 18.42 8.33 -21.20
N SER A 290 19.09 7.60 -22.10
CA SER A 290 19.20 6.15 -22.07
C SER A 290 19.70 5.68 -20.69
N ILE A 291 18.81 5.10 -19.90
CA ILE A 291 19.16 4.46 -18.63
C ILE A 291 20.01 3.23 -18.97
N PRO A 292 21.26 3.12 -18.48
CA PRO A 292 22.06 1.91 -18.67
C PRO A 292 21.58 0.85 -17.69
N GLY A 293 20.86 -0.16 -18.20
CA GLY A 293 20.32 -1.27 -17.41
C GLY A 293 18.94 -1.67 -17.93
N GLY A 294 18.93 -2.33 -19.10
CA GLY A 294 17.69 -2.82 -19.70
C GLY A 294 17.04 -3.87 -18.82
N TRP A 295 15.78 -3.64 -18.48
CA TRP A 295 14.86 -4.75 -18.26
C TRP A 295 14.67 -5.50 -19.58
N PRO A 296 14.64 -6.85 -19.59
CA PRO A 296 14.39 -7.61 -20.80
C PRO A 296 12.98 -7.29 -21.36
N ALA A 297 12.85 -7.41 -22.67
CA ALA A 297 11.62 -7.16 -23.43
C ALA A 297 10.42 -7.98 -22.93
#